data_AF-A0A7K6R0J4-F1
#
_entry.id   AF-A0A7K6R0J4-F1
#
_cell.length_a   1.000
_cell.length_b   1.000
_cell.length_c   1.000
_cell.angle_alpha   90.00
_cell.angle_beta   90.00
_cell.angle_gamma   90.00
#
_symmetry.space_group_name_H-M   'P 1'
#
loop_
_entity.id
_entity.type
_entity.pdbx_description
1 polymer ?
#
loop_
_entity_poly.entity_id
_entity_poly.type
_entity_poly.pdbx_seq_one_letter_code
_entity_poly.pdbx_strand_id
1 'polypeptide(L)' 'GSQVAIKCVSRHRIRHWGELPSGARAPLEIVMLAKVSTGFHGVIRLLDWFELPNSFLLVMERP' A
#
# COMPACT_ATOMS: atom_id res chain seq x y z
N GLY A 1 -14.60 -1.23 15.84
CA GLY A 1 -13.43 -1.19 14.95
C GLY A 1 -13.91 -1.04 13.52
N SER A 2 -13.19 -0.30 12.68
CA SER A 2 -13.53 -0.14 11.27
C SER A 2 -13.24 -1.41 10.48
N GLN A 3 -14.10 -1.75 9.52
CA GLN A 3 -13.82 -2.85 8.59
C GLN A 3 -12.75 -2.44 7.58
N VAL A 4 -11.84 -3.37 7.27
CA VAL A 4 -10.71 -3.13 6.35
C VAL A 4 -10.48 -4.32 5.42
N ALA A 5 -9.83 -4.06 4.29
CA ALA A 5 -9.27 -5.06 3.41
C ALA A 5 -7.76 -5.15 3.64
N ILE A 6 -7.21 -6.37 3.73
CA ILE A 6 -5.78 -6.61 3.89
C ILE A 6 -5.26 -7.34 2.67
N LYS A 7 -4.29 -6.73 1.98
CA LYS A 7 -3.60 -7.36 0.85
C LYS A 7 -2.16 -7.68 1.25
N CYS A 8 -1.76 -8.93 1.10
CA CYS A 8 -0.38 -9.37 1.29
C CYS A 8 0.30 -9.58 -0.07
N VAL A 9 1.42 -8.91 -0.28
CA VAL A 9 2.22 -8.99 -1.50
C VAL A 9 3.59 -9.53 -1.16
N SER A 10 3.93 -10.73 -1.64
CA SER A 10 5.27 -11.27 -1.40
C SER A 10 6.34 -10.55 -2.21
N ARG A 11 7.51 -10.33 -1.60
CA ARG A 11 8.68 -9.66 -2.19
C ARG A 11 9.08 -10.24 -3.55
N HIS A 12 9.02 -11.56 -3.70
CA HIS A 12 9.41 -12.22 -4.95
C HIS A 12 8.49 -11.87 -6.14
N ARG A 13 7.27 -11.37 -5.88
CA ARG A 13 6.31 -10.98 -6.93
C ARG A 13 6.40 -9.49 -7.29
N ILE A 14 7.23 -8.72 -6.57
CA ILE A 14 7.31 -7.26 -6.72
C ILE A 14 8.28 -6.95 -7.85
N ARG A 15 7.72 -6.60 -9.01
CA ARG A 15 8.47 -6.23 -10.22
C ARG A 15 8.84 -4.76 -10.26
N HIS A 16 8.00 -3.92 -9.67
CA HIS A 16 8.15 -2.47 -9.71
C HIS A 16 8.27 -1.90 -8.31
N TRP A 17 9.31 -1.09 -8.12
CA TRP A 17 9.64 -0.43 -6.87
C TRP A 17 9.61 1.08 -7.08
N GLY A 18 9.35 1.81 -5.99
CA GLY A 18 9.47 3.25 -5.94
C GLY A 18 9.89 3.71 -4.54
N GLU A 19 9.81 5.01 -4.33
CA GLU A 19 10.20 5.66 -3.10
C GLU A 19 9.03 6.48 -2.56
N LEU A 20 8.77 6.34 -1.26
CA LEU A 20 7.80 7.16 -0.54
C LEU A 20 8.42 8.53 -0.20
N PRO A 21 7.61 9.56 0.12
CA PRO A 21 8.13 10.87 0.53
C PRO A 21 9.08 10.82 1.74
N SER A 22 9.00 9.76 2.56
CA SER A 22 9.90 9.51 3.68
C SER A 22 11.28 8.97 3.28
N GLY A 23 11.51 8.69 1.99
CA GLY A 23 12.71 8.00 1.50
C GLY A 23 12.62 6.47 1.57
N ALA A 24 11.54 5.91 2.11
CA ALA A 24 11.37 4.48 2.22
C ALA A 24 11.13 3.84 0.84
N ARG A 25 11.91 2.81 0.51
CA ARG A 25 11.72 2.01 -0.71
C ARG A 25 10.57 1.03 -0.52
N ALA A 26 9.55 1.14 -1.36
CA ALA A 26 8.34 0.31 -1.28
C ALA A 26 7.91 -0.20 -2.66
N PRO A 27 7.06 -1.24 -2.72
CA PRO A 27 6.40 -1.63 -3.97
C PRO A 27 5.69 -0.44 -4.59
N LEU A 28 5.80 -0.31 -5.91
CA LEU A 28 5.22 0.84 -6.62
C LEU A 28 3.71 0.96 -6.38
N GLU A 29 3.02 -0.15 -6.15
CA GLU A 29 1.61 -0.18 -5.74
C GLU A 29 1.34 0.66 -4.47
N ILE A 30 2.19 0.54 -3.43
CA ILE A 30 2.08 1.32 -2.19
C ILE A 30 2.34 2.80 -2.48
N VAL A 31 3.39 3.09 -3.25
CA VAL A 31 3.77 4.47 -3.59
C VAL A 31 2.65 5.17 -4.36
N MET A 32 2.02 4.50 -5.32
CA MET A 32 0.92 5.06 -6.09
C MET A 32 -0.32 5.25 -5.22
N LEU A 33 -0.72 4.24 -4.43
CA LEU A 33 -1.90 4.35 -3.58
C LEU A 33 -1.74 5.46 -2.54
N ALA A 34 -0.57 5.61 -1.93
CA ALA A 34 -0.29 6.71 -0.99
C ALA A 34 -0.50 8.10 -1.64
N LYS A 35 -0.11 8.29 -2.91
CA LYS A 35 -0.28 9.55 -3.63
C LYS A 35 -1.74 9.92 -3.90
N VAL A 36 -2.62 8.93 -4.06
CA VAL A 36 -4.04 9.14 -4.41
C VAL A 36 -4.99 8.90 -3.23
N SER A 37 -4.47 8.58 -2.04
CA SER A 37 -5.28 8.31 -0.85
C SER A 37 -5.96 9.56 -0.27
N THR A 38 -5.59 10.76 -0.74
CA THR A 38 -6.22 12.03 -0.36
C THR A 38 -6.95 12.65 -1.55
N GLY A 39 -8.24 12.97 -1.38
CA GLY A 39 -9.01 13.76 -2.36
C GLY A 39 -9.66 13.00 -3.52
N PHE A 40 -9.55 11.67 -3.60
CA PHE A 40 -10.13 10.87 -4.70
C PHE A 40 -11.13 9.82 -4.19
N HIS A 41 -12.43 10.11 -4.28
CA HIS A 41 -13.50 9.22 -3.80
C HIS A 41 -13.70 7.95 -4.65
N GLY A 42 -13.11 7.86 -5.85
CA GLY A 42 -13.21 6.70 -6.74
C GLY A 42 -12.09 5.66 -6.58
N VAL A 43 -11.15 5.88 -5.67
CA VAL A 43 -10.02 4.99 -5.43
C VAL A 43 -10.06 4.50 -3.99
N ILE A 44 -9.92 3.18 -3.80
CA ILE A 44 -9.80 2.59 -2.45
C ILE A 44 -8.61 3.23 -1.74
N ARG A 45 -8.86 3.83 -0.57
CA ARG A 45 -7.78 4.50 0.18
C ARG A 45 -6.87 3.48 0.86
N LEU A 46 -5.58 3.76 0.81
CA LEU A 46 -4.58 3.11 1.66
C LEU A 46 -4.67 3.74 3.04
N LEU A 47 -4.99 2.92 4.04
CA LEU A 47 -5.09 3.34 5.44
C LEU A 47 -3.74 3.22 6.14
N ASP A 48 -3.01 2.13 5.85
CA ASP A 48 -1.68 1.87 6.39
C ASP A 48 -0.95 0.81 5.55
N TRP A 49 0.35 0.63 5.77
CA TRP A 49 1.12 -0.45 5.18
C TRP A 49 2.28 -0.88 6.07
N PHE A 50 2.67 -2.15 5.94
CA PHE A 50 3.74 -2.73 6.75
C PHE A 50 4.72 -3.51 5.88
N GLU A 51 6.00 -3.35 6.18
CA GLU A 51 7.06 -4.19 5.63
C GLU A 51 7.30 -5.39 6.56
N LEU A 52 7.28 -6.59 5.99
CA LEU A 52 7.63 -7.85 6.66
C LEU A 52 8.87 -8.46 6.01
N PRO A 53 9.54 -9.44 6.65
CA PRO A 53 10.74 -10.05 6.08
C PRO A 53 10.58 -10.51 4.63
N ASN A 54 9.44 -11.10 4.25
CA ASN A 54 9.21 -11.69 2.92
C ASN A 54 8.03 -11.09 2.14
N SER A 55 7.38 -10.06 2.67
CA SER A 55 6.17 -9.48 2.06
C SER A 55 5.93 -8.04 2.50
N PHE A 56 4.95 -7.41 1.85
CA PHE A 56 4.35 -6.16 2.29
C PHE A 56 2.86 -6.39 2.54
N LEU A 57 2.33 -5.78 3.60
CA LEU A 57 0.89 -5.71 3.88
C LEU A 57 0.38 -4.32 3.53
N LEU A 58 -0.74 -4.28 2.83
CA LEU A 58 -1.51 -3.06 2.59
C LEU A 58 -2.80 -3.18 3.38
N VAL A 59 -3.08 -2.20 4.24
CA VAL A 59 -4.34 -2.03 4.93
C VAL A 59 -5.13 -0.99 4.19
N MET A 60 -6.30 -1.38 3.69
CA MET A 60 -7.09 -0.58 2.77
C MET A 60 -8.52 -0.46 3.28
N GLU A 61 -9.23 0.56 2.81
CA GLU A 61 -10.68 0.59 2.98
C GLU A 61 -11.32 -0.66 2.41
N ARG A 62 -12.34 -1.14 3.11
CA ARG A 62 -13.20 -2.22 2.62
C ARG A 62 -14.44 -1.57 1.97
N PRO A 63 -14.66 -1.75 0.66
CA PRO A 63 -15.89 -1.33 0.00
C PRO A 63 -17.11 -2.09 0.51
#